data_AF-A0AAW6MCX0-F1
#
_entry.id   AF-A0AAW6MCX0-F1
#
_cell.length_a   1.000
_cell.length_b   1.000
_cell.length_c   1.000
_cell.angle_alpha   90.00
_cell.angle_beta   90.00
_cell.angle_gamma   90.00
#
_symmetry.space_group_name_H-M   'P 1'
#
loop_
_entity.id
_entity.type
_entity.pdbx_description
1 polymer ?
#
loop_
_entity_poly.entity_id
_entity_poly.type
_entity_poly.pdbx_seq_one_letter_code
_entity_poly.pdbx_strand_id
1 'polypeptide(L)'
;MKFRNLCLLLFFCCYSVYLFPQYSHGVTGLLHSPSAEMQQDKTVMIGGGFLYENLTPTRFNYNTYNYYLYVTIFPCLEIAYTCTLFKVTPQWGVQSQMGK
;
A
#
# COMPACT_ATOMS: atom_id res chain seq x y z
N MET A 1 -22.91 0.38 -34.73
CA MET A 1 -22.35 1.57 -34.05
C MET A 1 -21.79 2.53 -35.10
N LYS A 2 -22.05 3.84 -35.03
CA LYS A 2 -21.59 4.80 -36.05
C LYS A 2 -20.07 4.94 -36.01
N PHE A 3 -19.40 5.04 -37.16
CA PHE A 3 -17.93 5.13 -37.30
C PHE A 3 -17.29 6.17 -36.37
N ARG A 4 -17.94 7.33 -36.20
CA ARG A 4 -17.53 8.37 -35.25
C ARG A 4 -17.38 7.88 -33.81
N ASN A 5 -18.27 6.99 -33.35
CA ASN A 5 -18.23 6.46 -31.99
C ASN A 5 -17.13 5.41 -31.83
N LEU A 6 -16.77 4.69 -32.91
CA LEU A 6 -15.66 3.75 -32.92
C LEU A 6 -14.31 4.49 -32.80
N CYS A 7 -14.14 5.60 -33.52
CA CYS A 7 -12.92 6.42 -33.43
C CYS A 7 -12.72 7.00 -32.02
N LEU A 8 -13.78 7.46 -31.35
CA LEU A 8 -13.71 7.98 -29.99
C LEU A 8 -13.33 6.90 -28.96
N LEU A 9 -13.86 5.68 -29.13
CA LEU A 9 -13.57 4.56 -28.24
C LEU A 9 -12.12 4.10 -28.38
N LEU A 10 -11.59 4.07 -29.61
CA LEU A 10 -10.18 3.79 -29.88
C LEU A 10 -9.26 4.87 -29.31
N PHE A 11 -9.62 6.15 -29.44
CA PHE A 11 -8.86 7.25 -28.84
C PHE A 11 -8.76 7.13 -27.31
N PHE A 12 -9.85 6.75 -26.65
CA PHE A 12 -9.87 6.52 -25.20
C PHE A 12 -9.08 5.27 -24.78
N CYS A 13 -9.10 4.22 -25.61
CA CYS A 13 -8.34 2.99 -25.37
C CYS A 13 -6.82 3.18 -25.55
N CYS A 14 -6.41 4.08 -26.46
CA CYS A 14 -5.00 4.46 -26.65
C CYS A 14 -4.47 5.40 -25.56
N TYR A 15 -5.35 5.94 -24.70
CA TYR A 15 -4.96 6.72 -23.53
C TYR A 15 -4.55 5.74 -22.41
N SER A 16 -3.42 5.05 -22.60
CA SER A 16 -2.88 4.15 -21.59
C SER A 16 -2.37 4.96 -20.40
N VAL A 17 -3.17 5.03 -19.35
CA VAL A 17 -2.73 5.49 -18.02
C VAL A 17 -1.76 4.44 -17.50
N TYR A 18 -0.48 4.80 -17.35
CA TYR A 18 0.51 3.95 -16.67
C TYR A 18 0.14 3.85 -15.20
N LEU A 19 -0.63 2.81 -14.84
CA LEU A 19 -0.92 2.47 -13.45
C LEU A 19 0.13 1.45 -12.99
N PHE A 20 1.06 1.88 -12.14
CA PHE A 20 1.96 0.95 -11.46
C PHE A 20 1.14 0.17 -10.42
N PRO A 21 1.16 -1.18 -10.43
CA PRO A 21 0.53 -1.95 -9.38
C PRO A 21 1.16 -1.59 -8.03
N GLN A 22 0.31 -1.34 -7.03
CA GLN A 22 0.80 -1.00 -5.69
C GLN A 22 1.56 -2.19 -5.09
N TYR A 23 2.80 -1.97 -4.65
CA TYR A 23 3.49 -2.95 -3.82
C TYR A 23 2.69 -3.13 -2.52
N SER A 24 2.45 -4.37 -2.09
CA SER A 24 1.74 -4.67 -0.83
C SER A 24 2.39 -4.01 0.39
N HIS A 25 3.68 -3.69 0.28
CA HIS A 25 4.48 -3.05 1.31
C HIS A 25 5.07 -1.70 0.89
N GLY A 26 4.80 -1.18 -0.31
CA GLY A 26 5.28 0.11 -0.82
C GLY A 26 6.78 0.46 -0.72
N VAL A 27 7.65 -0.44 -0.26
CA VAL A 27 9.13 -0.37 -0.28
C VAL A 27 9.73 -1.55 -1.03
N THR A 28 10.97 -1.36 -1.49
CA THR A 28 11.83 -2.40 -2.04
C THR A 28 12.47 -3.22 -0.92
N GLY A 29 12.42 -4.55 -1.03
CA GLY A 29 13.43 -5.41 -0.41
C GLY A 29 13.50 -5.54 1.12
N LEU A 30 12.47 -5.22 1.92
CA LEU A 30 12.60 -5.27 3.39
C LEU A 30 12.05 -6.53 4.09
N LEU A 31 11.22 -7.35 3.42
CA LEU A 31 10.56 -8.49 4.10
C LEU A 31 11.10 -9.88 3.72
N HIS A 32 11.57 -10.08 2.49
CA HIS A 32 11.87 -11.44 1.97
C HIS A 32 13.34 -11.67 1.57
N SER A 33 14.11 -10.60 1.45
CA SER A 33 15.56 -10.63 1.22
C SER A 33 16.10 -9.41 1.93
N PRO A 34 17.16 -9.48 2.76
CA PRO A 34 17.79 -8.29 3.31
C PRO A 34 18.53 -7.55 2.17
N SER A 35 17.78 -6.96 1.26
CA SER A 35 18.31 -6.17 0.16
C SER A 35 18.25 -4.71 0.62
N ALA A 36 19.42 -4.09 0.79
CA ALA A 36 19.55 -2.67 1.09
C ALA A 36 19.20 -1.77 -0.12
N GLU A 37 18.23 -2.20 -0.95
CA GLU A 37 17.72 -1.39 -2.05
C GLU A 37 16.78 -0.34 -1.48
N MET A 38 17.15 0.91 -1.69
CA MET A 38 16.35 2.08 -1.37
C MET A 38 15.69 2.61 -2.63
N GLN A 39 14.54 3.27 -2.47
CA GLN A 39 13.92 4.01 -3.54
C GLN A 39 14.82 5.17 -4.01
N GLN A 40 14.63 5.64 -5.25
CA GLN A 40 15.40 6.77 -5.78
C GLN A 40 15.32 8.01 -4.85
N ASP A 41 16.40 8.79 -4.80
CA ASP A 41 16.48 10.00 -3.99
C ASP A 41 15.35 10.99 -4.32
N LYS A 42 14.88 11.72 -3.29
CA LYS A 42 13.79 12.70 -3.37
C LYS A 42 12.44 12.12 -3.79
N THR A 43 12.22 10.83 -3.52
CA THR A 43 10.93 10.19 -3.77
C THR A 43 10.07 10.20 -2.51
N VAL A 44 8.79 10.52 -2.69
CA VAL A 44 7.75 10.33 -1.67
C VAL A 44 6.72 9.35 -2.22
N MET A 45 6.49 8.25 -1.51
CA MET A 45 5.47 7.27 -1.86
C MET A 45 4.45 7.17 -0.74
N ILE A 46 3.18 7.31 -1.08
CA ILE A 46 2.07 7.20 -0.14
C ILE A 46 1.06 6.26 -0.78
N GLY A 47 0.49 5.37 0.03
CA GLY A 47 -0.57 4.51 -0.44
C GLY A 47 -1.21 3.72 0.67
N GLY A 48 -2.24 2.98 0.28
CA GLY A 48 -2.92 2.07 1.18
C GLY A 48 -3.45 0.88 0.41
N GLY A 49 -3.49 -0.27 1.08
CA GLY A 49 -3.97 -1.52 0.51
C GLY A 49 -5.05 -2.13 1.38
N PHE A 50 -6.09 -2.67 0.74
CA PHE A 50 -7.03 -3.53 1.43
C PHE A 50 -6.30 -4.79 1.91
N LEU A 51 -6.47 -5.11 3.19
CA LEU A 51 -5.89 -6.28 3.82
C LEU A 51 -7.02 -7.20 4.28
N TYR A 52 -7.05 -8.39 3.69
CA TYR A 52 -8.05 -9.40 4.00
C TYR A 52 -7.78 -10.05 5.36
N GLU A 53 -8.84 -10.43 6.08
CA GLU A 53 -8.80 -10.96 7.45
C GLU A 53 -7.90 -12.21 7.62
N ASN A 54 -7.74 -13.03 6.58
CA ASN A 54 -6.88 -14.23 6.63
C ASN A 54 -5.38 -13.92 6.54
N LEU A 55 -5.01 -12.68 6.17
CA LEU A 55 -3.62 -12.21 6.13
C LEU A 55 -3.19 -11.57 7.46
N THR A 56 -4.17 -11.25 8.31
CA THR A 56 -3.91 -10.74 9.66
C THR A 56 -3.82 -11.89 10.67
N PRO A 57 -3.06 -11.72 11.77
CA PRO A 57 -3.06 -12.69 12.87
C PRO A 57 -4.48 -13.08 13.29
N THR A 58 -4.70 -14.33 13.70
CA THR A 58 -6.02 -14.89 14.07
C THR A 58 -6.78 -14.08 15.14
N ARG A 59 -6.09 -13.21 15.88
CA ARG A 59 -6.66 -12.24 16.82
C ARG A 59 -7.44 -11.12 16.12
N PHE A 60 -7.08 -10.74 14.90
CA PHE A 60 -7.73 -9.66 14.13
C PHE A 60 -8.63 -10.25 13.04
N ASN A 61 -9.81 -10.74 13.44
CA ASN A 61 -10.80 -11.31 12.52
C ASN A 61 -11.72 -10.22 11.93
N TYR A 62 -11.13 -9.31 11.17
CA TYR A 62 -11.86 -8.29 10.41
C TYR A 62 -11.06 -7.80 9.22
N ASN A 63 -11.77 -7.44 8.14
CA ASN A 63 -11.17 -6.76 7.00
C ASN A 63 -10.60 -5.40 7.42
N THR A 64 -9.33 -5.17 7.10
CA THR A 64 -8.62 -3.94 7.46
C THR A 64 -7.90 -3.34 6.26
N TYR A 65 -7.20 -2.23 6.47
CA TYR A 65 -6.42 -1.54 5.46
C TYR A 65 -5.01 -1.28 5.99
N ASN A 66 -4.00 -1.52 5.16
CA ASN A 66 -2.65 -1.04 5.40
C ASN A 66 -2.50 0.36 4.82
N TYR A 67 -1.70 1.18 5.46
CA TYR A 67 -1.30 2.49 4.97
C TYR A 67 0.21 2.65 5.14
N TYR A 68 0.82 3.33 4.18
CA TYR A 68 2.26 3.51 4.17
C TYR A 68 2.66 4.90 3.68
N LEU A 69 3.78 5.37 4.23
CA LEU A 69 4.45 6.62 3.91
C LEU A 69 5.95 6.32 3.81
N TYR A 70 6.49 6.56 2.63
CA TYR A 70 7.91 6.44 2.35
C TYR A 70 8.45 7.79 1.91
N VAL A 71 9.54 8.20 2.53
CA VAL A 71 10.22 9.45 2.23
C VAL A 71 11.71 9.15 2.12
N THR A 72 12.24 9.25 0.90
CA THR A 72 13.66 9.09 0.64
C THR A 72 14.24 10.45 0.31
N ILE A 73 15.03 11.03 1.22
CA ILE A 73 15.56 12.40 1.09
C ILE A 73 16.96 12.37 0.48
N PHE A 74 17.79 11.44 0.94
CA PHE A 74 19.18 11.28 0.52
C PHE A 74 19.42 9.86 0.03
N PRO A 75 20.44 9.62 -0.82
CA PRO A 75 20.79 8.28 -1.29
C PRO A 75 21.24 7.30 -0.18
N CYS A 76 21.35 7.77 1.06
CA CYS A 76 21.69 6.96 2.23
C CYS A 76 20.61 6.97 3.35
N LEU A 77 19.52 7.73 3.19
CA LEU A 77 18.45 7.84 4.20
C LEU A 77 17.07 7.70 3.56
N GLU A 78 16.41 6.58 3.88
CA GLU A 78 15.00 6.32 3.61
C GLU A 78 14.27 6.15 4.94
N ILE A 79 13.17 6.89 5.11
CA ILE A 79 12.28 6.76 6.25
C ILE A 79 11.02 6.05 5.76
N ALA A 80 10.77 4.89 6.35
CA ALA A 80 9.68 4.01 6.01
C ALA A 80 8.70 3.86 7.17
N TYR A 81 7.45 4.27 6.96
CA TYR A 81 6.36 4.10 7.90
C TYR A 81 5.27 3.23 7.27
N THR A 82 5.03 2.06 7.86
CA THR A 82 3.99 1.13 7.41
C THR A 82 3.18 0.68 8.61
N CYS A 83 1.86 0.80 8.51
CA CYS A 83 0.95 0.48 9.61
C CYS A 83 -0.34 -0.13 9.08
N THR A 84 -0.93 -1.01 9.88
CA THR A 84 -2.25 -1.59 9.64
C THR A 84 -3.27 -0.84 10.47
N LEU A 85 -4.40 -0.47 9.87
CA LEU A 85 -5.51 0.15 10.58
C LEU A 85 -6.08 -0.82 11.61
N PHE A 86 -6.37 -0.29 12.80
CA PHE A 86 -6.89 -1.08 13.91
C PHE A 86 -8.35 -0.72 14.18
N LYS A 87 -9.22 -1.74 14.23
CA LYS A 87 -10.63 -1.55 14.58
C LYS A 87 -10.79 -1.66 16.10
N VAL A 88 -10.97 -0.54 16.77
CA VAL A 88 -11.24 -0.52 18.22
C VAL A 88 -12.72 -0.85 18.47
N THR A 89 -13.01 -2.07 18.91
CA THR A 89 -14.29 -2.38 19.59
C THR A 89 -14.07 -2.16 21.10
N PRO A 90 -15.09 -1.83 21.92
CA PRO A 90 -14.93 -1.66 23.37
C PRO A 90 -14.18 -2.82 24.07
N GLN A 91 -14.31 -4.05 23.59
CA GLN A 91 -13.54 -5.22 24.09
C GLN A 91 -12.05 -5.18 23.67
N TRP A 92 -11.73 -4.60 22.52
CA TRP A 92 -10.38 -4.44 21.99
C TRP A 92 -9.63 -3.23 22.57
N GLY A 93 -10.34 -2.15 22.94
CA GLY A 93 -9.73 -0.98 23.58
C GLY A 93 -9.10 -1.31 24.93
N VAL A 94 -9.64 -2.32 25.63
CA VAL A 94 -9.08 -2.86 26.89
C VAL A 94 -7.94 -3.85 26.60
N GLN A 95 -8.08 -4.65 25.54
CA GLN A 95 -7.14 -5.73 25.21
C GLN A 95 -5.94 -5.29 24.35
N SER A 96 -5.93 -4.07 23.82
CA SER A 96 -4.76 -3.43 23.18
C SER A 96 -3.85 -2.73 24.20
N GLN A 97 -4.38 -2.33 25.36
CA GLN A 97 -3.60 -1.79 26.49
C GLN A 97 -2.96 -2.90 27.34
N MET A 98 -3.54 -4.10 27.30
CA MET A 98 -2.96 -5.29 27.93
C MET A 98 -2.10 -6.03 26.91
N GLY A 99 -0.86 -5.57 26.74
CA GLY A 99 0.19 -6.35 26.11
C GLY A 99 0.36 -7.68 26.85
N LYS A 100 -0.22 -8.73 26.27
CA LYS A 100 0.15 -10.12 26.50
C LYS A 100 0.59 -10.69 25.17
#